data_AF-A0A844XAZ7-F1
#
_entry.id   AF-A0A844XAZ7-F1
#
_cell.length_a   1.000
_cell.length_b   1.000
_cell.length_c   1.000
_cell.angle_alpha   90.00
_cell.angle_beta   90.00
_cell.angle_gamma   90.00
#
_symmetry.space_group_name_H-M   'P 1'
#
loop_
_entity.id
_entity.type
_entity.pdbx_description
1 polymer ?
#
loop_
_entity_poly.entity_id
_entity_poly.type
_entity_poly.pdbx_seq_one_letter_code
_entity_poly.pdbx_strand_id
1 'polypeptide(L)'
;MDNQAPSPDEEKALTEEGRKVREFIGSTNSEVMLRLFDFLLERSLEGNRPKEAEIAEAVFDQPWKATEGSRIRVSVYRLRKKLDQFYEGAPGPRMVIPKGEYILTLSAAEDEQVDGALAEDDAEAGRDQPNRGPRAYWIGIALLAVLNAGLLLWLLQDKPGSPASAASQDLVEPLENGFPTKIALGDYFMFLSSTDGGEPSLPTQDLTIHDEDDFHAFKAAQGAAGDMLMEESDNTVSVETLESASRLWLAIDRLNPQAVAMSQVSAATMASFNVVYVGPLDALSPLIRQPLFDASRFRCEGNCYALEEKASGKTFLSDSPYTLGERVVPRRDFGYIASFPGPSGKQILILSGTGDAGVSQMVRVARDPARLAELKQKIGGDLTSFEALYRVRTMFAQSYASSLISANRLPSAEIWDGQQRSD
;
A
#
# COMPACT_ATOMS: atom_id res chain seq x y z
N MET A 1 29.65 -4.11 -33.75
CA MET A 1 30.64 -3.24 -33.08
C MET A 1 31.31 -4.12 -32.05
N ASP A 2 32.63 -4.25 -32.16
CA ASP A 2 33.42 -5.27 -31.48
C ASP A 2 33.42 -5.10 -29.96
N ASN A 3 33.40 -6.24 -29.26
CA ASN A 3 33.45 -6.35 -27.81
C ASN A 3 34.91 -6.13 -27.37
N GLN A 4 35.33 -4.87 -27.28
CA GLN A 4 36.69 -4.51 -26.91
C GLN A 4 36.77 -4.37 -25.39
N ALA A 5 37.53 -5.27 -24.75
CA ALA A 5 37.82 -5.18 -23.33
C ALA A 5 38.50 -3.83 -23.02
N PRO A 6 38.22 -3.22 -21.85
CA PRO A 6 38.84 -1.96 -21.45
C PRO A 6 40.37 -2.08 -21.47
N SER A 7 41.06 -1.01 -21.85
CA SER A 7 42.52 -0.97 -21.74
C SER A 7 42.96 -1.11 -20.28
N PRO A 8 44.20 -1.58 -19.99
CA PRO A 8 44.67 -1.78 -18.62
C PRO A 8 44.65 -0.53 -17.73
N ASP A 9 44.69 0.66 -18.34
CA ASP A 9 44.59 1.94 -17.65
C ASP A 9 43.12 2.32 -17.38
N GLU A 10 42.19 1.98 -18.27
CA GLU A 10 40.74 2.13 -18.05
C GLU A 10 40.22 1.14 -16.99
N GLU A 11 40.73 -0.10 -16.96
CA GLU A 11 40.37 -1.11 -15.96
C GLU A 11 40.74 -0.64 -14.54
N LYS A 12 41.93 -0.05 -14.38
CA LYS A 12 42.37 0.55 -13.10
C LYS A 12 41.52 1.75 -12.72
N ALA A 13 41.24 2.65 -13.65
CA ALA A 13 40.39 3.82 -13.40
C ALA A 13 38.96 3.40 -13.02
N LEU A 14 38.39 2.39 -13.69
CA LEU A 14 37.05 1.88 -13.43
C LEU A 14 36.99 1.20 -12.05
N THR A 15 38.04 0.49 -11.66
CA THR A 15 38.15 -0.16 -10.35
C THR A 15 38.28 0.85 -9.21
N GLU A 16 39.16 1.85 -9.35
CA GLU A 16 39.38 2.88 -8.33
C GLU A 16 38.13 3.73 -8.11
N GLU A 17 37.47 4.11 -9.20
CA GLU A 17 36.26 4.92 -9.17
C GLU A 17 35.05 4.10 -8.70
N GLY A 18 34.96 2.84 -9.13
CA GLY A 18 33.93 1.90 -8.69
C GLY A 18 33.94 1.69 -7.17
N ARG A 19 35.12 1.69 -6.53
CA ARG A 19 35.23 1.58 -5.07
C ARG A 19 34.57 2.74 -4.34
N LYS A 20 34.72 3.98 -4.83
CA LYS A 20 34.12 5.18 -4.20
C LYS A 20 32.60 5.18 -4.33
N VAL A 21 32.11 4.84 -5.52
CA VAL A 21 30.67 4.72 -5.80
C VAL A 21 30.04 3.60 -4.97
N ARG A 22 30.73 2.46 -4.81
CA ARG A 22 30.26 1.35 -3.98
C ARG A 22 30.06 1.74 -2.52
N GLU A 23 31.00 2.49 -1.95
CA GLU A 23 30.92 3.00 -0.58
C GLU A 23 29.71 3.95 -0.40
N PHE A 24 29.50 4.85 -1.36
CA PHE A 24 28.33 5.73 -1.38
C PHE A 24 27.01 4.94 -1.46
N ILE A 25 26.89 3.99 -2.38
CA ILE A 25 25.68 3.16 -2.51
C ILE A 25 25.44 2.33 -1.24
N GLY A 26 26.51 1.86 -0.59
CA GLY A 26 26.46 1.06 0.63
C GLY A 26 25.96 1.82 1.85
N SER A 27 26.21 3.12 1.93
CA SER A 27 25.69 3.98 3.00
C SER A 27 24.15 4.10 3.02
N THR A 28 23.46 3.70 1.94
CA THR A 28 21.99 3.80 1.81
C THR A 28 21.24 2.49 2.11
N ASN A 29 21.87 1.48 2.72
CA ASN A 29 21.22 0.22 3.17
C ASN A 29 20.40 -0.56 2.11
N SER A 30 20.74 -0.48 0.82
CA SER A 30 20.03 -1.24 -0.24
C SER A 30 20.89 -2.37 -0.80
N GLU A 31 20.67 -3.57 -0.29
CA GLU A 31 21.40 -4.78 -0.69
C GLU A 31 21.25 -5.10 -2.19
N VAL A 32 20.04 -4.93 -2.74
CA VAL A 32 19.76 -5.16 -4.16
C VAL A 32 20.51 -4.18 -5.06
N MET A 33 20.63 -2.90 -4.67
CA MET A 33 21.36 -1.91 -5.47
C MET A 33 22.87 -2.17 -5.43
N LEU A 34 23.41 -2.59 -4.28
CA LEU A 34 24.80 -3.01 -4.17
C LEU A 34 25.09 -4.22 -5.05
N ARG A 35 24.26 -5.27 -4.99
CA ARG A 35 24.41 -6.46 -5.83
C ARG A 35 24.32 -6.14 -7.31
N LEU A 36 23.40 -5.26 -7.72
CA LEU A 36 23.29 -4.81 -9.11
C LEU A 36 24.53 -4.04 -9.54
N PHE A 37 25.03 -3.13 -8.71
CA PHE A 37 26.23 -2.35 -9.01
C PHE A 37 27.46 -3.25 -9.12
N ASP A 38 27.67 -4.14 -8.15
CA ASP A 38 28.81 -5.07 -8.12
C ASP A 38 28.79 -5.99 -9.36
N PHE A 39 27.62 -6.52 -9.73
CA PHE A 39 27.45 -7.36 -10.92
C PHE A 39 27.75 -6.59 -12.22
N LEU A 40 27.25 -5.36 -12.37
CA LEU A 40 27.52 -4.56 -13.56
C LEU A 40 28.99 -4.15 -13.63
N LEU A 41 29.64 -3.85 -12.50
CA LEU A 41 31.06 -3.50 -12.45
C LEU A 41 31.93 -4.67 -12.88
N GLU A 42 31.68 -5.86 -12.36
CA GLU A 42 32.37 -7.10 -12.75
C GLU A 42 32.24 -7.35 -14.26
N ARG A 43 31.01 -7.29 -14.79
CA ARG A 43 30.79 -7.47 -16.24
C ARG A 43 31.44 -6.40 -17.10
N SER A 44 31.51 -5.17 -16.60
CA SER A 44 32.15 -4.06 -17.32
C SER A 44 33.66 -4.22 -17.38
N LEU A 45 34.29 -4.71 -16.30
CA LEU A 45 35.72 -5.05 -16.26
C LEU A 45 36.05 -6.20 -17.22
N GLU A 46 35.15 -7.18 -17.35
CA GLU A 46 35.26 -8.26 -18.34
C GLU A 46 34.98 -7.80 -19.79
N GLY A 47 34.55 -6.55 -20.00
CA GLY A 47 34.11 -6.05 -21.30
C GLY A 47 32.83 -6.71 -21.81
N ASN A 48 32.02 -7.29 -20.94
CA ASN A 48 30.80 -8.02 -21.28
C ASN A 48 29.55 -7.16 -21.07
N ARG A 49 28.60 -7.26 -22.00
CA ARG A 49 27.30 -6.59 -21.93
C ARG A 49 26.23 -7.59 -21.48
N PRO A 50 25.86 -7.63 -20.18
CA PRO A 50 24.91 -8.61 -19.68
C PRO A 50 23.51 -8.39 -20.25
N LYS A 51 22.79 -9.50 -20.46
CA LYS A 51 21.38 -9.49 -20.84
C LYS A 51 20.47 -9.33 -19.61
N GLU A 52 19.24 -8.85 -19.81
CA GLU A 52 18.26 -8.74 -18.71
C GLU A 52 18.06 -10.09 -17.95
N ALA A 53 18.10 -11.22 -18.65
CA ALA A 53 17.97 -12.54 -18.03
C ALA A 53 19.15 -12.90 -17.08
N GLU A 54 20.37 -12.49 -17.43
CA GLU A 54 21.58 -12.75 -16.62
C GLU A 54 21.60 -11.87 -15.36
N ILE A 55 21.09 -10.63 -15.48
CA ILE A 55 20.91 -9.73 -14.34
C ILE A 55 19.84 -10.28 -13.38
N ALA A 56 18.76 -10.86 -13.91
CA ALA A 56 17.70 -11.45 -13.11
C ALA A 56 18.22 -12.57 -12.20
N GLU A 57 19.00 -13.48 -12.79
CA GLU A 57 19.57 -14.63 -12.09
C GLU A 57 20.61 -14.19 -11.05
N ALA A 58 21.54 -13.31 -11.42
CA ALA A 58 22.65 -12.92 -10.55
C ALA A 58 22.27 -11.94 -9.41
N VAL A 59 21.28 -11.08 -9.62
CA VAL A 59 20.93 -10.01 -8.66
C VAL A 59 19.71 -10.36 -7.82
N PHE A 60 18.76 -11.10 -8.38
CA PHE A 60 17.46 -11.36 -7.75
C PHE A 60 17.23 -12.81 -7.34
N ASP A 61 18.21 -13.71 -7.57
CA ASP A 61 18.14 -15.14 -7.21
C ASP A 61 16.86 -15.84 -7.71
N GLN A 62 16.33 -15.41 -8.87
CA GLN A 62 15.05 -15.89 -9.43
C GLN A 62 15.20 -16.28 -10.91
N PRO A 63 14.54 -17.38 -11.35
CA PRO A 63 14.54 -17.77 -12.76
C PRO A 63 13.79 -16.73 -13.59
N TRP A 64 14.44 -16.24 -14.65
CA TRP A 64 13.94 -15.17 -15.51
C TRP A 64 12.51 -15.43 -16.02
N LYS A 65 11.60 -14.48 -15.77
CA LYS A 65 10.29 -14.40 -16.42
C LYS A 65 10.22 -13.10 -17.22
N ALA A 66 9.78 -13.17 -18.48
CA ALA A 66 9.70 -12.00 -19.37
C ALA A 66 8.82 -10.84 -18.82
N THR A 67 7.94 -11.12 -17.84
CA THR A 67 7.14 -10.13 -17.10
C THR A 67 7.94 -9.29 -16.10
N GLU A 68 9.20 -9.63 -15.80
CA GLU A 68 10.04 -9.00 -14.77
C GLU A 68 11.04 -7.98 -15.34
N GLY A 69 11.13 -7.81 -16.66
CA GLY A 69 12.01 -6.79 -17.29
C GLY A 69 11.73 -5.36 -16.82
N SER A 70 10.49 -5.08 -16.38
CA SER A 70 10.13 -3.81 -15.74
C SER A 70 10.92 -3.55 -14.44
N ARG A 71 11.11 -4.58 -13.60
CA ARG A 71 11.82 -4.47 -12.32
C ARG A 71 13.31 -4.20 -12.53
N ILE A 72 13.93 -4.85 -13.53
CA ILE A 72 15.34 -4.60 -13.90
C ILE A 72 15.53 -3.18 -14.41
N ARG A 73 14.68 -2.74 -15.33
CA ARG A 73 14.74 -1.38 -15.89
C ARG A 73 14.56 -0.31 -14.81
N VAL A 74 13.66 -0.53 -13.85
CA VAL A 74 13.48 0.36 -12.69
C VAL A 74 14.70 0.37 -11.78
N SER A 75 15.28 -0.79 -11.47
CA SER A 75 16.50 -0.86 -10.63
C SER A 75 17.70 -0.18 -11.29
N VAL A 76 17.88 -0.36 -12.61
CA VAL A 76 18.94 0.30 -13.38
C VAL A 76 18.69 1.81 -13.49
N TYR A 77 17.43 2.24 -13.63
CA TYR A 77 17.08 3.67 -13.57
C TYR A 77 17.40 4.29 -12.20
N ARG A 78 17.10 3.60 -11.11
CA ARG A 78 17.46 4.03 -9.75
C ARG A 78 18.98 4.10 -9.57
N LEU A 79 19.71 3.13 -10.14
CA LEU A 79 21.17 3.14 -10.12
C LEU A 79 21.76 4.33 -10.89
N ARG A 80 21.23 4.64 -12.09
CA ARG A 80 21.61 5.87 -12.83
C ARG A 80 21.43 7.13 -11.99
N LYS A 81 20.26 7.29 -11.37
CA LYS A 81 20.00 8.44 -10.49
C LYS A 81 20.96 8.53 -9.30
N LYS A 82 21.37 7.39 -8.72
CA LYS A 82 22.36 7.39 -7.64
C LYS A 82 23.76 7.77 -8.13
N LEU A 83 24.15 7.35 -9.33
CA LEU A 83 25.39 7.80 -9.95
C LEU A 83 25.34 9.31 -10.19
N ASP A 84 24.23 9.82 -10.71
CA ASP A 84 24.04 11.26 -10.93
C ASP A 84 24.17 12.05 -9.61
N GLN A 85 23.57 11.56 -8.52
CA GLN A 85 23.70 12.16 -7.17
C GLN A 85 25.13 12.12 -6.63
N PHE A 86 25.86 11.02 -6.84
CA PHE A 86 27.24 10.90 -6.37
C PHE A 86 28.18 11.90 -7.07
N TYR A 87 27.93 12.17 -8.35
CA TYR A 87 28.75 13.08 -9.17
C TYR A 87 28.21 14.52 -9.24
N GLU A 88 27.17 14.85 -8.47
CA GLU A 88 26.60 16.19 -8.42
C GLU A 88 27.65 17.19 -7.92
N GLY A 89 28.02 18.16 -8.78
CA GLY A 89 29.01 19.19 -8.45
C GLY A 89 30.48 18.76 -8.51
N ALA A 90 30.80 17.51 -8.88
CA ALA A 90 32.18 17.03 -8.98
C ALA A 90 32.74 17.12 -10.42
N PRO A 91 33.84 17.87 -10.67
CA PRO A 91 34.55 17.86 -11.94
C PRO A 91 35.50 16.64 -12.00
N GLY A 92 35.44 15.87 -13.09
CA GLY A 92 36.29 14.69 -13.28
C GLY A 92 35.61 13.56 -14.07
N PRO A 93 36.31 12.45 -14.35
CA PRO A 93 35.73 11.29 -15.03
C PRO A 93 34.57 10.70 -14.21
N ARG A 94 33.42 10.47 -14.85
CA ARG A 94 32.19 9.98 -14.22
C ARG A 94 31.82 8.60 -14.71
N MET A 95 31.42 7.74 -13.79
CA MET A 95 30.86 6.44 -14.14
C MET A 95 29.40 6.61 -14.56
N VAL A 96 29.07 6.19 -15.80
CA VAL A 96 27.73 6.31 -16.37
C VAL A 96 27.25 4.96 -16.91
N ILE A 97 25.93 4.77 -16.93
CA ILE A 97 25.27 3.63 -17.60
C ILE A 97 24.50 4.20 -18.80
N PRO A 98 24.94 3.98 -20.05
CA PRO A 98 24.27 4.50 -21.24
C PRO A 98 22.80 4.07 -21.34
N LYS A 99 21.95 4.88 -21.98
CA LYS A 99 20.52 4.55 -22.18
C LYS A 99 20.40 3.29 -23.03
N GLY A 100 19.65 2.30 -22.53
CA GLY A 100 19.45 1.02 -23.23
C GLY A 100 20.59 0.01 -23.05
N GLU A 101 21.68 0.38 -22.38
CA GLU A 101 22.79 -0.53 -22.08
C GLU A 101 22.83 -0.90 -20.58
N TYR A 102 23.47 -2.04 -20.30
CA TYR A 102 23.70 -2.58 -18.96
C TYR A 102 25.20 -2.73 -18.70
N ILE A 103 25.99 -1.70 -19.00
CA ILE A 103 27.44 -1.66 -18.79
C ILE A 103 27.82 -0.32 -18.18
N LEU A 104 28.87 -0.30 -17.36
CA LEU A 104 29.44 0.90 -16.76
C LEU A 104 30.59 1.40 -17.64
N THR A 105 30.56 2.67 -17.99
CA THR A 105 31.59 3.34 -18.79
C THR A 105 32.06 4.61 -18.07
N LEU A 106 33.34 4.97 -18.24
CA LEU A 106 33.86 6.25 -17.77
C LEU A 106 33.67 7.30 -18.86
N SER A 107 32.94 8.36 -18.56
CA SER A 107 32.85 9.55 -19.41
C SER A 107 33.79 10.63 -18.88
N ALA A 108 34.64 11.19 -19.73
CA ALA A 108 35.39 12.40 -19.40
C ALA A 108 34.40 13.57 -19.35
N ALA A 109 34.46 14.39 -18.30
CA ALA A 109 33.51 15.49 -18.10
C ALA A 109 33.66 16.59 -19.17
N GLU A 110 32.95 16.41 -20.28
CA GLU A 110 32.33 17.40 -21.18
C GLU A 110 31.72 16.62 -22.35
N ASP A 111 30.47 16.21 -22.19
CA ASP A 111 29.53 15.97 -23.30
C ASP A 111 28.11 16.03 -22.72
N GLU A 112 27.61 17.26 -22.61
CA GLU A 112 26.18 17.51 -22.49
C GLU A 112 25.50 17.18 -23.83
N GLN A 113 24.50 16.30 -23.75
CA GLN A 113 23.32 16.25 -24.61
C GLN A 113 23.53 16.24 -26.14
N VAL A 114 23.29 15.06 -26.75
CA VAL A 114 22.61 15.04 -28.05
C VAL A 114 21.13 14.79 -27.79
N ASP A 115 20.38 15.89 -27.63
CA ASP A 115 18.97 15.91 -28.02
C ASP A 115 18.94 15.91 -29.56
N GLY A 116 18.27 14.91 -30.12
CA GLY A 116 18.30 14.62 -31.54
C GLY A 116 16.93 14.16 -31.98
N ALA A 117 16.17 15.13 -32.48
CA ALA A 117 14.86 15.00 -33.10
C ALA A 117 14.73 13.78 -34.02
N LEU A 118 13.51 13.21 -34.05
CA LEU A 118 13.04 12.39 -35.16
C LEU A 118 12.97 13.28 -36.41
N ALA A 119 14.12 13.47 -37.07
CA ALA A 119 14.19 13.86 -38.45
C ALA A 119 14.25 12.57 -39.28
N GLU A 120 13.15 12.31 -39.97
CA GLU A 120 13.13 11.46 -41.14
C GLU A 120 14.11 12.06 -42.16
N ASP A 121 15.15 11.32 -42.55
CA ASP A 121 15.67 11.43 -43.90
C ASP A 121 16.29 10.09 -44.34
N ASP A 122 15.62 9.52 -45.33
CA ASP A 122 16.07 8.68 -46.43
C ASP A 122 17.52 8.19 -46.41
N ALA A 123 17.67 6.89 -46.14
CA ALA A 123 18.74 6.08 -46.71
C ALA A 123 18.14 5.18 -47.79
N GLU A 124 18.15 5.67 -49.03
CA GLU A 124 17.99 4.83 -50.23
C GLU A 124 19.09 3.76 -50.25
N ALA A 125 18.71 2.53 -49.93
CA ALA A 125 19.40 1.34 -50.39
C ALA A 125 18.45 0.60 -51.33
N GLY A 126 18.69 0.78 -52.63
CA GLY A 126 17.83 0.34 -53.73
C GLY A 126 17.40 -1.11 -53.63
N ARG A 127 16.08 -1.31 -53.72
CA ARG A 127 15.46 -2.56 -54.16
C ARG A 127 14.24 -2.22 -55.01
N ASP A 128 14.27 -2.70 -56.24
CA ASP A 128 13.24 -2.56 -57.27
C ASP A 128 11.81 -2.74 -56.72
N GLN A 129 10.96 -1.72 -56.88
CA GLN A 129 9.51 -1.88 -56.73
C GLN A 129 8.85 -1.98 -58.11
N PRO A 130 7.97 -2.99 -58.32
CA PRO A 130 7.16 -3.05 -59.52
C PRO A 130 6.02 -2.02 -59.41
N ASN A 131 5.93 -1.17 -60.43
CA ASN A 131 4.90 -0.15 -60.61
C ASN A 131 3.48 -0.78 -60.50
N ARG A 132 2.79 -0.58 -59.37
CA ARG A 132 1.38 -0.96 -59.20
C ARG A 132 0.56 0.31 -59.02
N GLY A 133 -0.30 0.57 -59.99
CA GLY A 133 -1.01 1.83 -60.18
C GLY A 133 -1.91 2.29 -59.02
N PRO A 134 -2.51 3.50 -59.14
CA PRO A 134 -3.06 4.29 -58.03
C PRO A 134 -4.21 3.62 -57.25
N ARG A 135 -4.74 2.48 -57.71
CA ARG A 135 -5.79 1.71 -57.03
C ARG A 135 -5.27 0.92 -55.82
N ALA A 136 -4.01 0.49 -55.81
CA ALA A 136 -3.45 -0.25 -54.68
C ALA A 136 -3.29 0.64 -53.43
N TYR A 137 -2.98 1.92 -53.64
CA TYR A 137 -2.87 2.92 -52.58
C TYR A 137 -4.22 3.18 -51.88
N TRP A 138 -5.30 3.31 -52.65
CA TRP A 138 -6.65 3.48 -52.11
C TRP A 138 -7.16 2.24 -51.36
N ILE A 139 -6.77 1.03 -51.80
CA ILE A 139 -7.08 -0.20 -51.07
C ILE A 139 -6.32 -0.24 -49.74
N GLY A 140 -5.06 0.22 -49.72
CA GLY A 140 -4.27 0.35 -48.49
C GLY A 140 -4.91 1.31 -47.48
N ILE A 141 -5.37 2.49 -47.92
CA ILE A 141 -6.05 3.46 -47.06
C ILE A 141 -7.37 2.89 -46.53
N ALA A 142 -8.17 2.23 -47.38
CA ALA A 142 -9.44 1.64 -46.95
C ALA A 142 -9.23 0.53 -45.91
N LEU A 143 -8.22 -0.33 -46.09
CA LEU A 143 -7.85 -1.36 -45.10
C LEU A 143 -7.39 -0.73 -43.78
N LEU A 144 -6.59 0.33 -43.85
CA LEU A 144 -6.11 1.03 -42.67
C LEU A 144 -7.26 1.74 -41.93
N ALA A 145 -8.21 2.32 -42.65
CA ALA A 145 -9.41 2.93 -42.08
C ALA A 145 -10.31 1.89 -41.40
N VAL A 146 -10.49 0.71 -42.00
CA VAL A 146 -11.26 -0.39 -41.38
C VAL A 146 -10.52 -0.93 -40.15
N LEU A 147 -9.20 -1.05 -40.20
CA LEU A 147 -8.39 -1.49 -39.06
C LEU A 147 -8.47 -0.49 -37.89
N ASN A 148 -8.38 0.81 -38.19
CA ASN A 148 -8.51 1.87 -37.19
C ASN A 148 -9.94 1.99 -36.67
N ALA A 149 -10.96 1.82 -37.51
CA ALA A 149 -12.35 1.77 -37.06
C ALA A 149 -12.61 0.56 -36.16
N GLY A 150 -12.03 -0.61 -36.49
CA GLY A 150 -12.08 -1.80 -35.65
C GLY A 150 -11.36 -1.61 -34.31
N LEU A 151 -10.20 -0.95 -34.30
CA LEU A 151 -9.47 -0.59 -33.09
C LEU A 151 -10.24 0.41 -32.24
N LEU A 152 -10.87 1.41 -32.86
CA LEU A 152 -11.72 2.40 -32.19
C LEU A 152 -12.96 1.73 -31.58
N LEU A 153 -13.62 0.84 -32.32
CA LEU A 153 -14.72 0.02 -31.82
C LEU A 153 -14.30 -0.91 -30.68
N TRP A 154 -13.09 -1.47 -30.73
CA TRP A 154 -12.52 -2.28 -29.65
C TRP A 154 -12.18 -1.45 -28.41
N LEU A 155 -11.71 -0.21 -28.58
CA LEU A 155 -11.47 0.74 -27.50
C LEU A 155 -12.77 1.30 -26.89
N LEU A 156 -13.83 1.40 -27.70
CA LEU A 156 -15.16 1.86 -27.29
C LEU A 156 -16.07 0.73 -26.79
N GLN A 157 -15.64 -0.54 -26.88
CA GLN A 157 -16.31 -1.61 -26.17
C GLN A 157 -16.06 -1.40 -24.68
N ASP A 158 -17.12 -1.02 -23.95
CA ASP A 158 -17.15 -1.08 -22.49
C ASP A 158 -16.64 -2.45 -22.07
N LYS A 159 -15.45 -2.48 -21.46
CA LYS A 159 -14.97 -3.69 -20.80
C LYS A 159 -16.03 -4.00 -19.73
N PRO A 160 -16.75 -5.13 -19.79
CA PRO A 160 -17.64 -5.50 -18.70
C PRO A 160 -16.80 -5.45 -17.43
N GLY A 161 -17.25 -4.66 -16.45
CA GLY A 161 -16.56 -4.47 -15.19
C GLY A 161 -16.12 -5.84 -14.68
N SER A 162 -14.83 -5.97 -14.37
CA SER A 162 -14.26 -7.20 -13.80
C SER A 162 -15.23 -7.75 -12.74
N PRO A 163 -15.45 -9.07 -12.60
CA PRO A 163 -16.36 -9.62 -11.58
C PRO A 163 -16.05 -9.14 -10.15
N ALA A 164 -14.84 -8.62 -9.89
CA ALA A 164 -14.49 -7.89 -8.67
C ALA A 164 -15.33 -6.60 -8.44
N SER A 165 -15.76 -5.93 -9.51
CA SER A 165 -16.57 -4.70 -9.53
C SER A 165 -18.03 -4.94 -9.15
N ALA A 166 -18.60 -6.10 -9.46
CA ALA A 166 -20.02 -6.38 -9.23
C ALA A 166 -20.31 -6.74 -7.76
N ALA A 167 -19.30 -7.15 -7.00
CA ALA A 167 -19.52 -7.51 -5.60
C ALA A 167 -18.89 -6.58 -4.59
N SER A 168 -17.88 -5.79 -4.97
CA SER A 168 -17.60 -4.55 -4.24
C SER A 168 -18.84 -3.66 -4.19
N GLN A 169 -19.77 -3.76 -5.16
CA GLN A 169 -21.04 -3.05 -5.13
C GLN A 169 -21.91 -3.43 -3.93
N ASP A 170 -21.97 -4.68 -3.48
CA ASP A 170 -22.88 -5.06 -2.38
C ASP A 170 -22.56 -4.34 -1.05
N LEU A 171 -21.26 -4.17 -0.74
CA LEU A 171 -20.83 -3.50 0.49
C LEU A 171 -20.75 -1.97 0.31
N VAL A 172 -20.62 -1.50 -0.93
CA VAL A 172 -20.47 -0.08 -1.27
C VAL A 172 -21.80 0.58 -1.60
N GLU A 173 -22.83 -0.17 -2.01
CA GLU A 173 -24.18 0.30 -2.33
C GLU A 173 -24.77 1.19 -1.21
N PRO A 174 -24.67 0.85 0.08
CA PRO A 174 -25.13 1.74 1.16
C PRO A 174 -24.41 3.11 1.23
N LEU A 175 -23.19 3.22 0.68
CA LEU A 175 -22.42 4.46 0.60
C LEU A 175 -22.80 5.31 -0.62
N GLU A 176 -23.53 4.76 -1.61
CA GLU A 176 -24.00 5.46 -2.82
C GLU A 176 -25.30 6.23 -2.58
N ASN A 177 -25.37 6.93 -1.45
CA ASN A 177 -26.55 7.65 -0.97
C ASN A 177 -26.52 9.15 -1.29
N GLY A 178 -25.56 9.60 -2.13
CA GLY A 178 -25.40 10.99 -2.54
C GLY A 178 -24.60 11.87 -1.58
N PHE A 179 -24.13 11.35 -0.44
CA PHE A 179 -23.24 12.06 0.48
C PHE A 179 -21.76 11.81 0.16
N PRO A 180 -20.88 12.81 0.40
CA PRO A 180 -19.44 12.62 0.23
C PRO A 180 -18.90 11.59 1.24
N THR A 181 -17.81 10.91 0.89
CA THR A 181 -17.24 9.83 1.71
C THR A 181 -15.86 10.20 2.26
N LYS A 182 -15.62 9.91 3.54
CA LYS A 182 -14.27 9.92 4.13
C LYS A 182 -13.80 8.51 4.43
N ILE A 183 -12.54 8.22 4.17
CA ILE A 183 -11.86 7.03 4.66
C ILE A 183 -11.11 7.42 5.94
N ALA A 184 -11.61 6.94 7.07
CA ALA A 184 -11.00 7.16 8.37
C ALA A 184 -9.97 6.05 8.66
N LEU A 185 -8.71 6.42 8.83
CA LEU A 185 -7.62 5.50 9.13
C LEU A 185 -7.44 5.39 10.64
N GLY A 186 -7.45 4.18 11.17
CA GLY A 186 -7.12 3.93 12.58
C GLY A 186 -5.71 4.41 12.88
N ASP A 187 -5.61 5.38 13.78
CA ASP A 187 -4.37 6.02 14.20
C ASP A 187 -4.23 5.99 15.72
N TYR A 188 -2.99 6.13 16.19
CA TYR A 188 -2.65 6.07 17.60
C TYR A 188 -1.81 7.27 18.00
N PHE A 189 -2.11 7.81 19.17
CA PHE A 189 -1.27 8.81 19.82
C PHE A 189 0.07 8.18 20.21
N MET A 190 1.16 8.86 19.88
CA MET A 190 2.52 8.44 20.22
C MET A 190 3.15 9.49 21.11
N PHE A 191 4.02 9.06 22.02
CA PHE A 191 4.83 9.95 22.83
C PHE A 191 6.24 9.38 22.95
N LEU A 192 7.17 10.19 23.42
CA LEU A 192 8.56 9.78 23.62
C LEU A 192 8.78 9.44 25.09
N SER A 193 9.40 8.29 25.35
CA SER A 193 9.94 7.96 26.68
C SER A 193 11.46 8.06 26.65
N SER A 194 12.02 8.86 27.55
CA SER A 194 13.45 8.92 27.78
C SER A 194 13.87 7.83 28.77
N THR A 195 15.06 7.27 28.59
CA THR A 195 15.66 6.36 29.57
C THR A 195 16.76 7.08 30.36
N ASP A 196 16.84 6.80 31.66
CA ASP A 196 17.91 7.33 32.51
C ASP A 196 19.28 6.96 31.94
N GLY A 197 20.09 7.97 31.58
CA GLY A 197 21.46 7.77 31.10
C GLY A 197 21.85 8.43 29.78
N GLY A 198 20.95 9.19 29.14
CA GLY A 198 21.27 9.94 27.91
C GLY A 198 21.11 9.15 26.60
N GLU A 199 20.39 8.03 26.66
CA GLU A 199 19.89 7.29 25.49
C GLU A 199 18.84 8.12 24.73
N PRO A 200 18.67 7.91 23.41
CA PRO A 200 17.66 8.62 22.62
C PRO A 200 16.25 8.27 23.09
N SER A 201 15.37 9.26 23.12
CA SER A 201 13.97 9.05 23.48
C SER A 201 13.31 8.04 22.52
N LEU A 202 12.62 7.05 23.08
CA LEU A 202 11.99 5.97 22.35
C LEU A 202 10.53 6.31 22.04
N PRO A 203 10.09 6.22 20.77
CA PRO A 203 8.68 6.25 20.43
C PRO A 203 7.94 5.16 21.20
N THR A 204 6.96 5.59 21.97
CA THR A 204 6.20 4.77 22.90
C THR A 204 4.72 4.94 22.61
N GLN A 205 4.00 3.83 22.67
CA GLN A 205 2.57 3.77 22.45
C GLN A 205 1.91 3.21 23.71
N ASP A 206 0.87 3.89 24.19
CA ASP A 206 -0.04 3.35 25.19
C ASP A 206 -1.47 3.47 24.65
N LEU A 207 -2.15 2.34 24.50
CA LEU A 207 -3.49 2.25 23.88
C LEU A 207 -4.59 2.85 24.76
N THR A 208 -4.27 3.27 25.98
CA THR A 208 -5.19 3.99 26.86
C THR A 208 -5.12 5.50 26.67
N ILE A 209 -4.12 5.99 25.95
CA ILE A 209 -3.89 7.41 25.68
C ILE A 209 -4.31 7.70 24.25
N HIS A 210 -5.34 8.53 24.06
CA HIS A 210 -5.91 8.81 22.73
C HIS A 210 -5.63 10.22 22.23
N ASP A 211 -5.33 11.14 23.15
CA ASP A 211 -5.09 12.56 22.88
C ASP A 211 -4.11 13.18 23.90
N GLU A 212 -3.83 14.48 23.69
CA GLU A 212 -2.92 15.27 24.52
C GLU A 212 -3.42 15.39 25.98
N ASP A 213 -4.74 15.47 26.19
CA ASP A 213 -5.34 15.58 27.52
C ASP A 213 -5.16 14.27 28.32
N ASP A 214 -5.42 13.12 27.68
CA ASP A 214 -5.13 11.79 28.22
C ASP A 214 -3.64 11.66 28.57
N PHE A 215 -2.75 12.14 27.68
CA PHE A 215 -1.31 12.08 27.89
C PHE A 215 -0.88 12.94 29.10
N HIS A 216 -1.38 14.16 29.22
CA HIS A 216 -1.08 15.03 30.35
C HIS A 216 -1.61 14.45 31.66
N ALA A 217 -2.80 13.85 31.66
CA ALA A 217 -3.36 13.17 32.82
C ALA A 217 -2.50 11.95 33.21
N PHE A 218 -2.09 11.13 32.24
CA PHE A 218 -1.20 10.00 32.45
C PHE A 218 0.16 10.44 33.00
N LYS A 219 0.79 11.44 32.38
CA LYS A 219 2.08 12.00 32.80
C LYS A 219 2.02 12.53 34.23
N ALA A 220 0.96 13.25 34.60
CA ALA A 220 0.76 13.74 35.96
C ALA A 220 0.60 12.60 36.98
N ALA A 221 -0.08 11.51 36.62
CA ALA A 221 -0.26 10.34 37.47
C ALA A 221 1.06 9.57 37.75
N GLN A 222 2.05 9.67 36.87
CA GLN A 222 3.36 9.02 37.01
C GLN A 222 4.33 9.76 37.95
N GLY A 223 4.00 10.97 38.40
CA GLY A 223 4.86 11.78 39.28
C GLY A 223 6.23 12.05 38.64
N ALA A 224 7.33 11.81 39.37
CA ALA A 224 8.69 12.04 38.89
C ALA A 224 9.06 11.22 37.63
N ALA A 225 8.42 10.05 37.42
CA ALA A 225 8.64 9.27 36.20
C ALA A 225 8.02 9.94 34.96
N GLY A 226 7.01 10.80 35.15
CA GLY A 226 6.39 11.57 34.09
C GLY A 226 7.34 12.59 33.44
N ASP A 227 8.37 13.06 34.14
CA ASP A 227 9.37 14.00 33.59
C ASP A 227 10.19 13.40 32.44
N MET A 228 10.26 12.05 32.38
CA MET A 228 10.90 11.32 31.28
C MET A 228 9.98 11.16 30.06
N LEU A 229 8.70 11.55 30.16
CA LEU A 229 7.74 11.47 29.07
C LEU A 229 7.66 12.82 28.36
N MET A 230 7.92 12.82 27.06
CA MET A 230 7.80 13.98 26.20
C MET A 230 6.65 13.75 25.22
N GLU A 231 5.83 14.78 25.07
CA GLU A 231 4.75 14.78 24.11
C GLU A 231 5.32 14.80 22.69
N GLU A 232 4.80 13.94 21.83
CA GLU A 232 4.81 14.14 20.38
C GLU A 232 3.36 14.42 20.02
N SER A 233 3.07 15.54 19.39
CA SER A 233 1.71 15.89 18.97
C SER A 233 1.27 15.15 17.69
N ASP A 234 1.90 14.01 17.39
CA ASP A 234 1.74 13.30 16.12
C ASP A 234 1.09 11.94 16.34
N ASN A 235 -0.09 11.78 15.74
CA ASN A 235 -0.73 10.48 15.66
C ASN A 235 -0.16 9.68 14.49
N THR A 236 0.01 8.37 14.68
CA THR A 236 0.61 7.49 13.69
C THR A 236 -0.35 6.40 13.23
N VAL A 237 -0.23 6.02 11.95
CA VAL A 237 -1.03 4.95 11.33
C VAL A 237 -0.08 3.81 10.98
N SER A 238 -0.48 2.57 11.25
CA SER A 238 0.32 1.40 10.86
C SER A 238 0.43 1.30 9.33
N VAL A 239 1.59 0.83 8.85
CA VAL A 239 1.84 0.67 7.41
C VAL A 239 0.81 -0.29 6.79
N GLU A 240 0.44 -1.33 7.53
CA GLU A 240 -0.55 -2.33 7.15
C GLU A 240 -1.96 -1.74 7.02
N THR A 241 -2.35 -0.83 7.91
CA THR A 241 -3.62 -0.09 7.80
C THR A 241 -3.62 0.81 6.59
N LEU A 242 -2.53 1.56 6.36
CA LEU A 242 -2.39 2.43 5.19
C LEU A 242 -2.42 1.63 3.88
N GLU A 243 -1.70 0.50 3.81
CA GLU A 243 -1.75 -0.40 2.66
C GLU A 243 -3.17 -0.95 2.43
N SER A 244 -3.86 -1.36 3.50
CA SER A 244 -5.21 -1.89 3.42
C SER A 244 -6.18 -0.83 2.91
N ALA A 245 -6.09 0.40 3.42
CA ALA A 245 -6.88 1.53 2.93
C ALA A 245 -6.57 1.86 1.46
N SER A 246 -5.31 1.83 1.03
CA SER A 246 -4.94 2.06 -0.38
C SER A 246 -5.56 1.03 -1.32
N ARG A 247 -5.63 -0.24 -0.91
CA ARG A 247 -6.24 -1.32 -1.68
C ARG A 247 -7.76 -1.19 -1.72
N LEU A 248 -8.37 -0.70 -0.64
CA LEU A 248 -9.79 -0.38 -0.58
C LEU A 248 -10.12 0.82 -1.46
N TRP A 249 -9.28 1.86 -1.45
CA TRP A 249 -9.46 3.08 -2.24
C TRP A 249 -9.72 2.74 -3.70
N LEU A 250 -8.92 1.84 -4.28
CA LEU A 250 -9.09 1.38 -5.67
C LEU A 250 -10.47 0.75 -5.94
N ALA A 251 -11.14 0.19 -4.93
CA ALA A 251 -12.46 -0.41 -5.06
C ALA A 251 -13.60 0.61 -4.87
N ILE A 252 -13.34 1.73 -4.21
CA ILE A 252 -14.34 2.76 -3.90
C ILE A 252 -14.02 4.13 -4.50
N ASP A 253 -13.06 4.20 -5.44
CA ASP A 253 -12.59 5.43 -6.08
C ASP A 253 -13.73 6.26 -6.70
N ARG A 254 -14.77 5.59 -7.21
CA ARG A 254 -16.01 6.21 -7.72
C ARG A 254 -16.74 7.09 -6.70
N LEU A 255 -16.53 6.87 -5.40
CA LEU A 255 -17.10 7.69 -4.32
C LEU A 255 -16.31 8.99 -4.08
N ASN A 256 -15.17 9.16 -4.76
CA ASN A 256 -14.21 10.25 -4.56
C ASN A 256 -13.88 10.47 -3.06
N PRO A 257 -13.39 9.43 -2.36
CA PRO A 257 -13.19 9.49 -0.92
C PRO A 257 -12.07 10.47 -0.53
N GLN A 258 -12.13 10.99 0.70
CA GLN A 258 -11.06 11.77 1.32
C GLN A 258 -10.47 11.02 2.51
N ALA A 259 -9.15 10.87 2.58
CA ALA A 259 -8.50 10.28 3.75
C ALA A 259 -8.54 11.25 4.95
N VAL A 260 -8.76 10.71 6.14
CA VAL A 260 -8.68 11.42 7.41
C VAL A 260 -8.19 10.45 8.49
N ALA A 261 -7.48 10.95 9.50
CA ALA A 261 -7.18 10.16 10.69
C ALA A 261 -8.45 9.93 11.52
N MET A 262 -8.58 8.78 12.18
CA MET A 262 -9.76 8.47 12.99
C MET A 262 -9.89 9.42 14.18
N SER A 263 -8.76 9.83 14.78
CA SER A 263 -8.69 10.90 15.79
C SER A 263 -9.33 12.23 15.36
N GLN A 264 -9.33 12.54 14.07
CA GLN A 264 -9.90 13.78 13.52
C GLN A 264 -11.38 13.65 13.13
N VAL A 265 -11.97 12.46 13.26
CA VAL A 265 -13.40 12.25 12.97
C VAL A 265 -14.23 12.81 14.12
N SER A 266 -14.86 13.95 13.85
CA SER A 266 -15.76 14.64 14.77
C SER A 266 -17.24 14.40 14.45
N ALA A 267 -18.13 14.83 15.34
CA ALA A 267 -19.58 14.84 15.10
C ALA A 267 -19.96 15.59 13.81
N ALA A 268 -19.26 16.68 13.48
CA ALA A 268 -19.47 17.42 12.23
C ALA A 268 -19.11 16.59 10.99
N THR A 269 -18.09 15.74 11.08
CA THR A 269 -17.75 14.77 10.02
C THR A 269 -18.88 13.75 9.86
N MET A 270 -19.35 13.13 10.94
CA MET A 270 -20.44 12.16 10.89
C MET A 270 -21.79 12.75 10.42
N ALA A 271 -22.02 14.04 10.67
CA ALA A 271 -23.21 14.73 10.22
C ALA A 271 -23.23 15.01 8.71
N SER A 272 -22.05 15.04 8.08
CA SER A 272 -21.89 15.54 6.70
C SER A 272 -21.37 14.50 5.71
N PHE A 273 -20.66 13.48 6.18
CA PHE A 273 -19.97 12.50 5.34
C PHE A 273 -20.38 11.07 5.69
N ASN A 274 -20.40 10.20 4.67
CA ASN A 274 -20.24 8.76 4.91
C ASN A 274 -18.84 8.51 5.47
N VAL A 275 -18.71 7.52 6.36
CA VAL A 275 -17.44 7.18 6.99
C VAL A 275 -17.11 5.73 6.70
N VAL A 276 -15.98 5.51 6.03
CA VAL A 276 -15.40 4.18 5.82
C VAL A 276 -14.18 4.06 6.72
N TYR A 277 -14.30 3.34 7.82
CA TYR A 277 -13.22 3.11 8.74
C TYR A 277 -12.37 1.91 8.32
N VAL A 278 -11.05 2.08 8.33
CA VAL A 278 -10.06 1.03 8.11
C VAL A 278 -9.01 1.13 9.21
N GLY A 279 -8.92 0.12 10.07
CA GLY A 279 -7.95 0.08 11.17
C GLY A 279 -8.34 -0.89 12.28
N PRO A 280 -7.46 -1.13 13.27
CA PRO A 280 -7.73 -2.02 14.40
C PRO A 280 -8.89 -1.53 15.30
N LEU A 281 -9.64 -2.43 15.92
CA LEU A 281 -10.85 -2.08 16.68
C LEU A 281 -10.60 -1.13 17.87
N ASP A 282 -9.40 -1.18 18.44
CA ASP A 282 -8.93 -0.31 19.51
C ASP A 282 -8.59 1.11 19.04
N ALA A 283 -8.22 1.30 17.78
CA ALA A 283 -8.02 2.62 17.17
C ALA A 283 -9.34 3.28 16.72
N LEU A 284 -10.49 2.69 17.04
CA LEU A 284 -11.79 3.27 16.71
C LEU A 284 -12.17 4.33 17.76
N SER A 285 -12.45 5.56 17.31
CA SER A 285 -12.85 6.65 18.22
C SER A 285 -14.02 6.24 19.11
N PRO A 286 -14.03 6.63 20.41
CA PRO A 286 -15.16 6.41 21.31
C PRO A 286 -16.51 6.85 20.73
N LEU A 287 -16.51 7.90 19.90
CA LEU A 287 -17.69 8.45 19.22
C LEU A 287 -18.43 7.42 18.35
N ILE A 288 -17.71 6.46 17.75
CA ILE A 288 -18.28 5.37 16.95
C ILE A 288 -18.28 4.06 17.74
N ARG A 289 -17.21 3.81 18.51
CA ARG A 289 -16.98 2.54 19.21
C ARG A 289 -18.05 2.23 20.25
N GLN A 290 -18.38 3.18 21.12
CA GLN A 290 -19.37 2.98 22.19
C GLN A 290 -20.77 2.66 21.63
N PRO A 291 -21.39 3.53 20.80
CA PRO A 291 -22.73 3.27 20.28
C PRO A 291 -22.81 1.97 19.45
N LEU A 292 -21.76 1.66 18.69
CA LEU A 292 -21.67 0.38 17.98
C LEU A 292 -21.72 -0.81 18.93
N PHE A 293 -20.85 -0.83 19.96
CA PHE A 293 -20.76 -1.98 20.86
C PHE A 293 -21.90 -2.05 21.88
N ASP A 294 -22.63 -0.97 22.12
CA ASP A 294 -23.88 -1.01 22.88
C ASP A 294 -24.95 -1.83 22.14
N ALA A 295 -25.11 -1.58 20.84
CA ALA A 295 -26.05 -2.29 19.98
C ALA A 295 -25.54 -3.65 19.44
N SER A 296 -24.22 -3.85 19.40
CA SER A 296 -23.58 -5.08 18.94
C SER A 296 -23.92 -6.28 19.82
N ARG A 297 -23.93 -7.48 19.24
CA ARG A 297 -23.93 -8.74 20.02
C ARG A 297 -22.61 -9.03 20.71
N PHE A 298 -21.56 -8.31 20.32
CA PHE A 298 -20.24 -8.43 20.92
C PHE A 298 -20.02 -7.30 21.92
N ARG A 299 -19.23 -7.60 22.95
CA ARG A 299 -18.62 -6.61 23.82
C ARG A 299 -17.12 -6.63 23.54
N CYS A 300 -16.55 -5.45 23.37
CA CYS A 300 -15.12 -5.23 23.47
C CYS A 300 -14.86 -4.58 24.84
N GLU A 301 -13.93 -5.12 25.61
CA GLU A 301 -13.40 -4.46 26.82
C GLU A 301 -11.95 -4.02 26.59
N GLY A 302 -11.56 -2.91 27.22
CA GLY A 302 -10.22 -2.34 27.11
C GLY A 302 -9.81 -2.08 25.66
N ASN A 303 -8.79 -2.81 25.21
CA ASN A 303 -8.11 -2.69 23.91
C ASN A 303 -8.70 -3.60 22.81
N CYS A 304 -9.90 -4.14 22.98
CA CYS A 304 -10.59 -4.95 21.96
C CYS A 304 -9.84 -6.18 21.44
N TYR A 305 -8.75 -6.63 22.07
CA TYR A 305 -8.07 -7.86 21.65
C TYR A 305 -8.85 -9.13 21.96
N ALA A 306 -9.84 -9.02 22.85
CA ALA A 306 -10.85 -10.01 23.09
C ALA A 306 -12.22 -9.43 22.76
N LEU A 307 -12.99 -10.16 21.95
CA LEU A 307 -14.41 -9.92 21.76
C LEU A 307 -15.21 -10.99 22.48
N GLU A 308 -16.21 -10.59 23.26
CA GLU A 308 -17.10 -11.52 23.94
C GLU A 308 -18.50 -11.45 23.33
N GLU A 309 -19.08 -12.58 22.95
CA GLU A 309 -20.47 -12.64 22.52
C GLU A 309 -21.41 -12.57 23.74
N LYS A 310 -22.17 -11.48 23.85
CA LYS A 310 -23.04 -11.17 25.01
C LYS A 310 -24.04 -12.28 25.34
N ALA A 311 -24.56 -12.98 24.32
CA ALA A 311 -25.58 -14.01 24.51
C ALA A 311 -25.01 -15.33 25.07
N SER A 312 -23.81 -15.71 24.67
CA SER A 312 -23.20 -17.00 25.02
C SER A 312 -22.09 -16.90 26.06
N GLY A 313 -21.56 -15.69 26.29
CA GLY A 313 -20.35 -15.46 27.08
C GLY A 313 -19.07 -15.96 26.39
N LYS A 314 -19.14 -16.33 25.11
CA LYS A 314 -18.00 -16.89 24.40
C LYS A 314 -17.00 -15.80 24.02
N THR A 315 -15.77 -15.97 24.47
CA THR A 315 -14.66 -15.06 24.17
C THR A 315 -13.89 -15.49 22.92
N PHE A 316 -13.54 -14.50 22.09
CA PHE A 316 -12.72 -14.60 20.90
C PHE A 316 -11.45 -13.77 21.13
N LEU A 317 -10.42 -14.41 21.69
CA LEU A 317 -9.15 -13.78 22.05
C LEU A 317 -8.12 -13.92 20.93
N SER A 318 -7.61 -12.78 20.45
CA SER A 318 -6.55 -12.72 19.44
C SER A 318 -5.18 -13.10 20.03
N ASP A 319 -4.38 -13.75 19.19
CA ASP A 319 -2.95 -14.00 19.44
C ASP A 319 -2.11 -12.82 18.93
N SER A 320 -2.71 -11.63 18.79
CA SER A 320 -2.06 -10.40 18.30
C SER A 320 -0.71 -10.16 19.02
N PRO A 321 0.33 -9.64 18.34
CA PRO A 321 1.61 -9.39 19.00
C PRO A 321 1.47 -8.45 20.22
N TYR A 322 0.43 -7.61 20.25
CA TYR A 322 0.12 -6.75 21.38
C TYR A 322 -0.42 -7.49 22.62
N THR A 323 -0.90 -8.73 22.50
CA THR A 323 -1.37 -9.56 23.62
C THR A 323 -0.34 -10.56 24.13
N LEU A 324 0.76 -10.76 23.40
CA LEU A 324 1.71 -11.84 23.66
C LEU A 324 3.12 -11.28 23.84
N GLY A 325 3.80 -11.71 24.91
CA GLY A 325 5.22 -11.42 25.09
C GLY A 325 6.08 -11.98 23.95
N GLU A 326 7.32 -11.50 23.84
CA GLU A 326 8.28 -11.61 22.71
C GLU A 326 8.54 -13.01 22.10
N ARG A 327 7.95 -14.09 22.61
CA ARG A 327 8.25 -15.48 22.23
C ARG A 327 7.10 -16.25 21.59
N VAL A 328 5.94 -15.64 21.38
CA VAL A 328 4.81 -16.32 20.74
C VAL A 328 4.56 -15.75 19.36
N VAL A 329 4.61 -16.61 18.34
CA VAL A 329 4.25 -16.24 16.97
C VAL A 329 2.72 -16.15 16.89
N PRO A 330 2.14 -14.98 16.56
CA PRO A 330 0.70 -14.82 16.35
C PRO A 330 0.20 -15.80 15.28
N ARG A 331 -0.81 -16.63 15.61
CA ARG A 331 -1.41 -17.59 14.67
C ARG A 331 -2.90 -17.37 14.41
N ARG A 332 -3.55 -16.61 15.27
CA ARG A 332 -4.98 -16.37 15.23
C ARG A 332 -5.23 -14.90 15.48
N ASP A 333 -6.09 -14.34 14.64
CA ASP A 333 -6.60 -13.00 14.79
C ASP A 333 -8.11 -13.01 14.48
N PHE A 334 -8.78 -11.90 14.72
CA PHE A 334 -10.20 -11.76 14.41
C PHE A 334 -10.42 -10.53 13.54
N GLY A 335 -11.25 -10.70 12.52
CA GLY A 335 -11.70 -9.63 11.64
C GLY A 335 -13.13 -9.27 11.94
N TYR A 336 -13.45 -7.99 11.88
CA TYR A 336 -14.77 -7.45 12.15
C TYR A 336 -15.22 -6.55 11.01
N ILE A 337 -16.40 -6.81 10.46
CA ILE A 337 -17.04 -5.95 9.45
C ILE A 337 -18.38 -5.51 10.02
N ALA A 338 -18.65 -4.22 10.00
CA ALA A 338 -19.98 -3.71 10.33
C ALA A 338 -20.37 -2.59 9.37
N SER A 339 -21.65 -2.46 9.10
CA SER A 339 -22.20 -1.29 8.41
C SER A 339 -23.51 -0.89 9.06
N PHE A 340 -23.75 0.40 9.22
CA PHE A 340 -24.95 0.95 9.84
C PHE A 340 -25.09 2.44 9.51
N PRO A 341 -26.32 2.98 9.53
CA PRO A 341 -26.53 4.41 9.36
C PRO A 341 -26.07 5.17 10.62
N GLY A 342 -25.38 6.28 10.39
CA GLY A 342 -25.02 7.30 11.37
C GLY A 342 -26.22 8.12 11.84
N PRO A 343 -26.05 8.98 12.85
CA PRO A 343 -27.15 9.72 13.49
C PRO A 343 -27.86 10.69 12.52
N SER A 344 -27.18 11.11 11.46
CA SER A 344 -27.75 11.98 10.41
C SER A 344 -28.08 11.24 9.11
N GLY A 345 -28.18 9.92 9.15
CA GLY A 345 -28.51 9.05 8.01
C GLY A 345 -27.36 8.77 7.03
N LYS A 346 -26.13 9.24 7.32
CA LYS A 346 -24.93 8.95 6.52
C LYS A 346 -24.43 7.57 6.88
N GLN A 347 -23.93 6.83 5.91
CA GLN A 347 -23.54 5.46 6.13
C GLN A 347 -22.16 5.36 6.79
N ILE A 348 -22.05 4.48 7.78
CA ILE A 348 -20.80 4.08 8.41
C ILE A 348 -20.49 2.65 7.96
N LEU A 349 -19.28 2.42 7.47
CA LEU A 349 -18.75 1.11 7.13
C LEU A 349 -17.44 0.92 7.90
N ILE A 350 -17.31 -0.19 8.61
CA ILE A 350 -16.17 -0.54 9.44
C ILE A 350 -15.53 -1.80 8.86
N LEU A 351 -14.27 -1.68 8.46
CA LEU A 351 -13.41 -2.79 8.05
C LEU A 351 -12.26 -2.89 9.04
N SER A 352 -12.42 -3.75 10.03
CA SER A 352 -11.56 -3.74 11.21
C SER A 352 -11.10 -5.15 11.62
N GLY A 353 -10.24 -5.21 12.62
CA GLY A 353 -9.77 -6.44 13.22
C GLY A 353 -9.18 -6.19 14.59
N THR A 354 -8.91 -7.25 15.33
CA THR A 354 -8.20 -7.18 16.61
C THR A 354 -6.69 -6.93 16.45
N GLY A 355 -6.21 -6.82 15.22
CA GLY A 355 -4.87 -6.41 14.84
C GLY A 355 -4.81 -6.18 13.33
N ASP A 356 -3.66 -5.71 12.84
CA ASP A 356 -3.47 -5.33 11.44
C ASP A 356 -3.72 -6.48 10.45
N ALA A 357 -3.37 -7.71 10.83
CA ALA A 357 -3.61 -8.88 9.99
C ALA A 357 -5.12 -9.12 9.76
N GLY A 358 -5.93 -8.91 10.80
CA GLY A 358 -7.38 -8.92 10.77
C GLY A 358 -7.94 -7.83 9.85
N VAL A 359 -7.45 -6.59 9.99
CA VAL A 359 -7.84 -5.45 9.14
C VAL A 359 -7.58 -5.76 7.67
N SER A 360 -6.35 -6.17 7.34
CA SER A 360 -5.96 -6.51 5.96
C SER A 360 -6.83 -7.62 5.38
N GLN A 361 -7.18 -8.62 6.18
CA GLN A 361 -8.06 -9.70 5.75
C GLN A 361 -9.51 -9.22 5.53
N MET A 362 -10.03 -8.31 6.35
CA MET A 362 -11.39 -7.77 6.15
C MET A 362 -11.49 -6.91 4.90
N VAL A 363 -10.44 -6.15 4.55
CA VAL A 363 -10.38 -5.45 3.26
C VAL A 363 -10.36 -6.44 2.09
N ARG A 364 -9.69 -7.60 2.22
CA ARG A 364 -9.76 -8.66 1.19
C ARG A 364 -11.16 -9.23 1.07
N VAL A 365 -11.82 -9.52 2.20
CA VAL A 365 -13.22 -9.99 2.23
C VAL A 365 -14.16 -8.98 1.57
N ALA A 366 -14.00 -7.69 1.88
CA ALA A 366 -14.77 -6.59 1.29
C ALA A 366 -14.60 -6.42 -0.23
N ARG A 367 -13.60 -7.09 -0.82
CA ARG A 367 -13.32 -7.06 -2.26
C ARG A 367 -13.52 -8.42 -2.93
N ASP A 368 -13.95 -9.44 -2.17
CA ASP A 368 -14.16 -10.80 -2.65
C ASP A 368 -15.66 -11.07 -2.89
N PRO A 369 -16.08 -11.25 -4.15
CA PRO A 369 -17.47 -11.49 -4.49
C PRO A 369 -18.13 -12.68 -3.81
N ALA A 370 -17.41 -13.80 -3.72
CA ALA A 370 -17.99 -15.02 -3.16
C ALA A 370 -18.21 -14.86 -1.65
N ARG A 371 -17.29 -14.16 -0.98
CA ARG A 371 -17.37 -13.89 0.46
C ARG A 371 -18.48 -12.91 0.79
N LEU A 372 -18.63 -11.85 0.01
CA LEU A 372 -19.73 -10.89 0.20
C LEU A 372 -21.10 -11.52 -0.09
N ALA A 373 -21.21 -12.38 -1.10
CA ALA A 373 -22.43 -13.13 -1.34
C ALA A 373 -22.79 -14.07 -0.17
N GLU A 374 -21.80 -14.78 0.41
CA GLU A 374 -21.99 -15.60 1.62
C GLU A 374 -22.51 -14.75 2.80
N LEU A 375 -21.89 -13.59 3.03
CA LEU A 375 -22.29 -12.66 4.08
C LEU A 375 -23.71 -12.12 3.86
N LYS A 376 -24.00 -11.62 2.66
CA LYS A 376 -25.32 -11.09 2.26
C LYS A 376 -26.41 -12.15 2.45
N GLN A 377 -26.13 -13.39 2.06
CA GLN A 377 -27.06 -14.50 2.29
C GLN A 377 -27.32 -14.76 3.78
N LYS A 378 -26.27 -14.77 4.62
CA LYS A 378 -26.44 -14.99 6.07
C LYS A 378 -27.19 -13.85 6.77
N ILE A 379 -27.02 -12.61 6.32
CA ILE A 379 -27.69 -11.43 6.87
C ILE A 379 -29.15 -11.30 6.38
N GLY A 380 -29.54 -12.04 5.34
CA GLY A 380 -30.88 -11.98 4.75
C GLY A 380 -31.03 -10.89 3.69
N GLY A 381 -29.96 -10.57 2.98
CA GLY A 381 -30.00 -9.86 1.69
C GLY A 381 -29.59 -8.39 1.69
N ASP A 382 -29.64 -7.70 2.82
CA ASP A 382 -29.38 -6.25 2.88
C ASP A 382 -28.24 -5.94 3.86
N LEU A 383 -27.23 -5.22 3.34
CA LEU A 383 -25.99 -4.89 4.03
C LEU A 383 -25.96 -3.45 4.56
N THR A 384 -27.11 -2.78 4.68
CA THR A 384 -27.20 -1.43 5.26
C THR A 384 -26.99 -1.38 6.77
N SER A 385 -27.41 -2.42 7.51
CA SER A 385 -27.29 -2.50 8.97
C SER A 385 -26.96 -3.91 9.45
N PHE A 386 -25.68 -4.19 9.67
CA PHE A 386 -25.18 -5.52 10.08
C PHE A 386 -23.82 -5.45 10.78
N GLU A 387 -23.48 -6.55 11.46
CA GLU A 387 -22.16 -6.87 11.97
C GLU A 387 -21.77 -8.30 11.59
N ALA A 388 -20.49 -8.55 11.40
CA ALA A 388 -19.95 -9.85 11.09
C ALA A 388 -18.56 -10.05 11.70
N LEU A 389 -18.38 -11.19 12.36
CA LEU A 389 -17.13 -11.60 12.97
C LEU A 389 -16.50 -12.73 12.18
N TYR A 390 -15.21 -12.62 11.89
CA TYR A 390 -14.42 -13.59 11.15
C TYR A 390 -13.27 -14.09 12.01
N ARG A 391 -12.99 -15.39 11.91
CA ARG A 391 -11.71 -15.95 12.35
C ARG A 391 -10.70 -15.69 11.25
N VAL A 392 -9.53 -15.19 11.61
CA VAL A 392 -8.41 -14.98 10.70
C VAL A 392 -7.24 -15.87 11.13
N ARG A 393 -6.69 -16.63 10.18
CA ARG A 393 -5.44 -17.37 10.38
C ARG A 393 -4.28 -16.50 9.99
N THR A 394 -3.36 -16.32 10.92
CA THR A 394 -2.23 -15.41 10.77
C THR A 394 -0.90 -16.13 10.96
N MET A 395 0.16 -15.48 10.54
CA MET A 395 1.53 -15.76 10.95
C MET A 395 2.21 -14.39 11.00
N PHE A 396 2.51 -13.91 12.21
CA PHE A 396 2.89 -12.52 12.45
C PHE A 396 1.80 -11.55 11.92
N ALA A 397 2.18 -10.47 11.25
CA ALA A 397 1.27 -9.48 10.67
C ALA A 397 0.55 -9.94 9.38
N GLN A 398 0.86 -11.13 8.86
CA GLN A 398 0.26 -11.63 7.62
C GLN A 398 -0.94 -12.52 7.86
N SER A 399 -2.00 -12.33 7.05
CA SER A 399 -3.19 -13.18 7.00
C SER A 399 -3.21 -14.10 5.78
N TYR A 400 -3.66 -15.34 6.00
CA TYR A 400 -3.64 -16.41 4.98
C TYR A 400 -5.02 -16.97 4.67
N ALA A 401 -5.94 -16.93 5.64
CA ALA A 401 -7.29 -17.42 5.46
C ALA A 401 -8.25 -16.75 6.45
N SER A 402 -9.52 -16.68 6.06
CA SER A 402 -10.60 -16.33 6.98
C SER A 402 -11.80 -17.28 6.86
N SER A 403 -12.57 -17.35 7.94
CA SER A 403 -13.86 -18.03 8.00
C SER A 403 -14.85 -17.20 8.78
N LEU A 404 -16.06 -17.02 8.24
CA LEU A 404 -17.15 -16.31 8.90
C LEU A 404 -17.63 -17.08 10.14
N ILE A 405 -17.53 -16.46 11.32
CA ILE A 405 -17.98 -17.03 12.60
C ILE A 405 -19.46 -16.71 12.81
N SER A 406 -19.81 -15.43 12.68
CA SER A 406 -21.13 -14.91 13.02
C SER A 406 -21.45 -13.72 12.12
N ALA A 407 -22.72 -13.56 11.76
CA ALA A 407 -23.23 -12.45 10.97
C ALA A 407 -24.63 -12.13 11.48
N ASN A 408 -24.87 -10.89 11.91
CA ASN A 408 -26.12 -10.49 12.53
C ASN A 408 -26.56 -9.11 12.03
N ARG A 409 -27.87 -8.86 12.06
CA ARG A 409 -28.42 -7.52 11.85
C ARG A 409 -28.10 -6.65 13.07
N LEU A 410 -27.70 -5.40 12.82
CA LEU A 410 -27.59 -4.39 13.87
C LEU A 410 -28.91 -3.61 13.98
N PRO A 411 -29.41 -3.36 15.20
CA PRO A 411 -30.60 -2.54 15.40
C PRO A 411 -30.27 -1.05 15.19
N SER A 412 -30.40 -0.55 13.97
CA SER A 412 -29.93 0.79 13.57
C SER A 412 -30.50 1.96 14.39
N ALA A 413 -31.73 1.84 14.90
CA ALA A 413 -32.33 2.86 15.75
C ALA A 413 -31.65 2.93 17.13
N GLU A 414 -31.36 1.78 17.72
CA GLU A 414 -30.85 1.67 19.09
C GLU A 414 -29.37 2.09 19.21
N ILE A 415 -28.61 2.08 18.11
CA ILE A 415 -27.18 2.47 18.08
C ILE A 415 -26.98 3.87 18.67
N TRP A 416 -27.88 4.82 18.39
CA TRP A 416 -27.69 6.23 18.77
C TRP A 416 -28.57 6.68 19.95
N ASP A 417 -29.53 5.85 20.38
CA ASP A 417 -30.51 6.19 21.43
C ASP A 417 -29.94 6.05 22.86
N GLY A 418 -28.75 5.47 23.02
CA GLY A 418 -28.11 5.14 24.30
C GLY A 418 -27.78 6.33 25.21
N GLN A 419 -27.76 7.57 24.71
CA GLN A 419 -27.48 8.76 25.52
C GLN A 419 -28.71 9.41 26.19
N GLN A 420 -29.92 8.90 25.96
CA GLN A 420 -31.15 9.45 26.60
C GLN A 420 -31.58 8.72 27.88
N ARG A 421 -30.82 7.73 28.38
CA ARG A 421 -31.17 6.99 29.61
C ARG A 421 -30.10 7.16 30.69
N SER A 422 -29.94 8.39 31.17
CA SER A 422 -29.35 8.65 32.48
C SER A 422 -30.03 9.87 33.10
N ASP A 423 -31.26 9.65 33.58
CA ASP A 423 -31.94 10.49 34.56
C ASP A 423 -31.92 9.79 35.93
#